data_AF-A0A7R9UDG4-F1
#
_entry.id   AF-A0A7R9UDG4-F1
#
_cell.length_a   1.000
_cell.length_b   1.000
_cell.length_c   1.000
_cell.angle_alpha   90.00
_cell.angle_beta   90.00
_cell.angle_gamma   90.00
#
_symmetry.space_group_name_H-M   'P 1'
#
loop_
_entity.id
_entity.type
_entity.pdbx_description
1 polymer ?
#
loop_
_entity_poly.entity_id
_entity_poly.type
_entity_poly.pdbx_seq_one_letter_code
_entity_poly.pdbx_strand_id
1 'polypeptide(L)'
;LEQPVSGERRSQASLRGSRPRCLETGCLRRAVMWRFLRTVLALLLALAWQHASQAKTVRPSSRRGLGQLSTFATAALAKAHAALAVEKAYPVELNTAVDGVMPTGRQAARAAALARAKAAESGPNKIYGETEKLITMREMRQPSPLAGPSVNVLGMSLSAVDAGGTLMWAVAIFFGIPSPLLFVGVTEGLDVRFSHRVELWLATLLGKGEEQWATDRAEGFQAEAPLPYTAAVAAACVPVGFVVDQATTFMVSGDHGWSASLGTCAAIAALFLEVGRPKRLSREEKEMRDTLWQDFGDFAQLRLVRKTGGVHVSDVIKSFRKTNIRYIGSQRASDTDIEDAVRSWYQGSLSNAGFLRDVVLLSETDSMERANRILQEVEEKRTRSA
;
A
#
# COMPACT_ATOMS: atom_id res chain seq x y z
N LEU A 1 -50.34 31.27 -18.73
CA LEU A 1 -49.45 31.55 -19.88
C LEU A 1 -48.15 32.10 -19.31
N GLU A 2 -47.39 31.21 -18.68
CA GLU A 2 -46.05 31.49 -18.17
C GLU A 2 -45.08 30.86 -19.16
N GLN A 3 -44.17 31.65 -19.71
CA GLN A 3 -43.04 31.14 -20.50
C GLN A 3 -41.80 31.13 -19.62
N PRO A 4 -41.05 30.01 -19.56
CA PRO A 4 -39.79 29.97 -18.86
C PRO A 4 -38.69 30.61 -19.71
N VAL A 5 -37.98 31.55 -19.09
CA VAL A 5 -36.74 32.14 -19.61
C VAL A 5 -35.69 31.03 -19.67
N SER A 6 -35.46 30.53 -20.88
CA SER A 6 -34.33 29.64 -21.19
C SER A 6 -33.14 30.51 -21.55
N GLY A 7 -32.17 30.60 -20.65
CA GLY A 7 -30.96 31.36 -20.91
C GLY A 7 -29.94 31.13 -19.83
N GLU A 8 -29.10 30.11 -19.98
CA GLU A 8 -27.65 30.17 -19.70
C GLU A 8 -27.02 28.79 -20.01
N ARG A 9 -26.78 28.51 -21.29
CA ARG A 9 -25.85 27.45 -21.72
C ARG A 9 -24.94 28.02 -22.78
N ARG A 10 -23.96 28.82 -22.37
CA ARG A 10 -22.79 29.13 -23.20
C ARG A 10 -21.64 29.61 -22.30
N SER A 11 -20.55 28.83 -22.36
CA SER A 11 -19.15 29.20 -22.02
C SER A 11 -18.50 28.42 -20.86
N GLN A 12 -18.49 27.08 -20.95
CA GLN A 12 -17.47 26.23 -20.30
C GLN A 12 -16.46 25.69 -21.33
N ALA A 13 -15.95 26.57 -22.19
CA ALA A 13 -15.04 26.19 -23.28
C ALA A 13 -13.77 27.03 -23.28
N SER A 14 -12.99 27.03 -22.18
CA SER A 14 -11.58 27.51 -22.22
C SER A 14 -10.73 27.15 -20.99
N LEU A 15 -10.93 25.98 -20.38
CA LEU A 15 -9.98 25.41 -19.43
C LEU A 15 -9.65 23.96 -19.82
N ARG A 16 -9.06 23.78 -21.01
CA ARG A 16 -8.30 22.56 -21.35
C ARG A 16 -6.87 22.70 -20.84
N GLY A 17 -6.72 22.74 -19.52
CA GLY A 17 -5.46 22.40 -18.87
C GLY A 17 -5.33 20.88 -18.86
N SER A 18 -4.30 20.37 -19.55
CA SER A 18 -3.63 19.08 -19.32
C SER A 18 -4.44 18.02 -18.56
N ARG A 19 -5.22 17.21 -19.31
CA ARG A 19 -5.74 15.94 -18.79
C ARG A 19 -4.53 15.03 -18.46
N PRO A 20 -4.40 14.51 -17.23
CA PRO A 20 -3.37 13.54 -16.93
C PRO A 20 -3.65 12.25 -17.72
N ARG A 21 -2.60 11.68 -18.32
CA ARG A 21 -2.62 10.39 -19.02
C ARG A 21 -2.84 9.25 -18.01
N CYS A 22 -4.04 9.12 -17.46
CA CYS A 22 -4.38 8.07 -16.49
C CYS A 22 -4.86 6.75 -17.12
N LEU A 23 -4.93 6.64 -18.46
CA LEU A 23 -5.52 5.48 -19.13
C LEU A 23 -4.53 4.33 -19.45
N GLU A 24 -3.22 4.55 -19.42
CA GLU A 24 -2.24 3.49 -19.73
C GLU A 24 -1.85 2.61 -18.52
N THR A 25 -2.01 3.11 -17.28
CA THR A 25 -1.68 2.33 -16.07
C THR A 25 -2.68 1.20 -15.79
N GLY A 26 -3.90 1.28 -16.34
CA GLY A 26 -4.93 0.25 -16.19
C GLY A 26 -4.57 -1.08 -16.87
N CYS A 27 -3.94 -1.04 -18.05
CA CYS A 27 -3.56 -2.25 -18.79
C CYS A 27 -2.39 -3.00 -18.12
N LEU A 28 -1.40 -2.28 -17.61
CA LEU A 28 -0.27 -2.88 -16.90
C LEU A 28 -0.72 -3.54 -15.59
N ARG A 29 -1.64 -2.89 -14.85
CA ARG A 29 -2.20 -3.41 -13.60
C ARG A 29 -3.04 -4.69 -13.82
N ARG A 30 -3.84 -4.75 -14.89
CA ARG A 30 -4.58 -5.97 -15.26
C ARG A 30 -3.63 -7.10 -15.63
N ALA A 31 -2.55 -6.82 -16.35
CA ALA A 31 -1.57 -7.84 -16.76
C ALA A 31 -0.80 -8.44 -15.57
N VAL A 32 -0.38 -7.62 -14.59
CA VAL A 32 0.30 -8.10 -13.37
C VAL A 32 -0.64 -8.93 -12.50
N MET A 33 -1.88 -8.47 -12.32
CA MET A 33 -2.88 -9.23 -11.55
C MET A 33 -3.23 -10.57 -12.21
N TRP A 34 -3.37 -10.60 -13.54
CA TRP A 34 -3.58 -11.84 -14.30
C TRP A 34 -2.39 -12.80 -14.23
N ARG A 35 -1.15 -12.30 -14.21
CA ARG A 35 0.05 -13.14 -14.03
C ARG A 35 0.09 -13.75 -12.63
N PHE A 36 -0.17 -12.96 -11.59
CA PHE A 36 -0.24 -13.45 -10.22
C PHE A 36 -1.35 -14.49 -10.03
N LEU A 37 -2.55 -14.23 -10.57
CA LEU A 37 -3.67 -15.18 -10.50
C LEU A 37 -3.35 -16.48 -11.25
N ARG A 38 -2.70 -16.39 -12.43
CA ARG A 38 -2.23 -17.57 -13.17
C ARG A 38 -1.18 -18.35 -12.40
N THR A 39 -0.24 -17.70 -11.72
CA THR A 39 0.76 -18.41 -10.91
C THR A 39 0.13 -19.09 -9.70
N VAL A 40 -0.80 -18.43 -9.00
CA VAL A 40 -1.50 -19.03 -7.86
C VAL A 40 -2.39 -20.18 -8.33
N LEU A 41 -3.17 -20.00 -9.40
CA LEU A 41 -3.99 -21.07 -9.98
C LEU A 41 -3.13 -22.23 -10.48
N ALA A 42 -1.99 -21.96 -11.11
CA ALA A 42 -1.06 -23.00 -11.54
C ALA A 42 -0.46 -23.76 -10.35
N LEU A 43 -0.15 -23.08 -9.25
CA LEU A 43 0.32 -23.71 -8.02
C LEU A 43 -0.77 -24.58 -7.37
N LEU A 44 -2.01 -24.08 -7.32
CA LEU A 44 -3.16 -24.84 -6.82
C LEU A 44 -3.47 -26.05 -7.70
N LEU A 45 -3.41 -25.91 -9.03
CA LEU A 45 -3.58 -27.01 -9.97
C LEU A 45 -2.43 -28.00 -9.92
N ALA A 46 -1.19 -27.54 -9.71
CA ALA A 46 -0.03 -28.42 -9.53
C ALA A 46 -0.14 -29.22 -8.24
N LEU A 47 -0.56 -28.59 -7.13
CA LEU A 47 -0.85 -29.27 -5.87
C LEU A 47 -2.01 -30.27 -6.06
N ALA A 48 -3.12 -29.86 -6.68
CA ALA A 48 -4.25 -30.75 -6.96
C ALA A 48 -3.86 -31.93 -7.88
N TRP A 49 -3.01 -31.70 -8.88
CA TRP A 49 -2.50 -32.76 -9.76
C TRP A 49 -1.53 -33.69 -9.04
N GLN A 50 -0.64 -33.15 -8.20
CA GLN A 50 0.24 -33.94 -7.35
C GLN A 50 -0.59 -34.86 -6.43
N HIS A 51 -1.66 -34.34 -5.84
CA HIS A 51 -2.64 -35.11 -5.09
C HIS A 51 -3.36 -36.18 -5.93
N ALA A 52 -3.85 -35.82 -7.13
CA ALA A 52 -4.53 -36.76 -8.02
C ALA A 52 -3.60 -37.87 -8.55
N SER A 53 -2.31 -37.58 -8.70
CA SER A 53 -1.29 -38.55 -9.12
C SER A 53 -0.91 -39.52 -8.00
N GLN A 54 -0.88 -39.05 -6.75
CA GLN A 54 -0.68 -39.88 -5.55
C GLN A 54 -1.89 -40.80 -5.28
N ALA A 55 -3.11 -40.37 -5.61
CA ALA A 55 -4.32 -41.19 -5.49
C ALA A 55 -4.37 -42.36 -6.50
N LYS A 56 -3.59 -42.32 -7.58
CA LYS A 56 -3.58 -43.36 -8.62
C LYS A 56 -2.46 -44.40 -8.48
N THR A 57 -1.62 -44.33 -7.45
CA THR A 57 -0.59 -45.35 -7.20
C THR A 57 -1.09 -46.52 -6.35
N VAL A 58 -2.24 -47.10 -6.74
CA VAL A 58 -2.63 -48.47 -6.39
C VAL A 58 -2.65 -49.28 -7.69
N ARG A 59 -1.51 -49.96 -7.90
CA ARG A 59 -1.10 -50.91 -8.95
C ARG A 59 -0.88 -50.45 -10.40
N PRO A 60 0.13 -51.03 -11.09
CA PRO A 60 0.72 -50.45 -12.28
C PRO A 60 0.52 -51.32 -13.53
N SER A 61 0.25 -50.71 -14.67
CA SER A 61 0.79 -51.17 -15.95
C SER A 61 0.49 -50.15 -17.04
N SER A 62 1.48 -49.88 -17.88
CA SER A 62 1.48 -48.96 -19.03
C SER A 62 1.82 -47.50 -18.73
N ARG A 63 3.13 -47.21 -18.71
CA ARG A 63 3.69 -45.89 -18.98
C ARG A 63 4.48 -45.96 -20.29
N ARG A 64 3.99 -45.29 -21.34
CA ARG A 64 4.83 -44.64 -22.35
C ARG A 64 4.14 -43.35 -22.77
N GLY A 65 4.85 -42.24 -22.61
CA GLY A 65 4.48 -40.92 -23.11
C GLY A 65 4.15 -39.93 -21.99
N LEU A 66 5.17 -39.28 -21.41
CA LEU A 66 5.04 -38.00 -20.66
C LEU A 66 6.42 -37.45 -20.27
N GLY A 67 7.32 -37.33 -21.25
CA GLY A 67 8.69 -36.82 -21.06
C GLY A 67 8.88 -35.31 -21.27
N GLN A 68 7.82 -34.55 -21.58
CA GLN A 68 7.98 -33.16 -22.03
C GLN A 68 7.47 -32.08 -21.07
N LEU A 69 6.77 -32.43 -19.98
CA LEU A 69 6.24 -31.46 -19.01
C LEU A 69 7.07 -31.32 -17.73
N SER A 70 7.88 -32.33 -17.37
CA SER A 70 8.78 -32.24 -16.21
C SER A 70 9.96 -31.28 -16.44
N THR A 71 10.41 -31.15 -17.69
CA THR A 71 11.54 -30.30 -18.09
C THR A 71 11.27 -28.80 -17.91
N PHE A 72 10.00 -28.36 -18.03
CA PHE A 72 9.65 -26.95 -17.82
C PHE A 72 9.65 -26.54 -16.34
N ALA A 73 9.21 -27.42 -15.43
CA ALA A 73 9.20 -27.14 -13.99
C ALA A 73 10.62 -27.09 -13.41
N THR A 74 11.52 -27.98 -13.87
CA THR A 74 12.93 -27.97 -13.46
C THR A 74 13.70 -26.75 -13.98
N ALA A 75 13.37 -26.23 -15.17
CA ALA A 75 14.03 -25.05 -15.74
C ALA A 75 13.67 -23.76 -14.99
N ALA A 76 12.43 -23.63 -14.51
CA ALA A 76 12.01 -22.49 -13.69
C ALA A 76 12.67 -22.49 -12.30
N LEU A 77 12.80 -23.67 -11.69
CA LEU A 77 13.47 -23.84 -10.40
C LEU A 77 14.99 -23.57 -10.50
N ALA A 78 15.63 -24.00 -11.59
CA ALA A 78 17.04 -23.75 -11.85
C ALA A 78 17.35 -22.27 -12.07
N LYS A 79 16.46 -21.51 -12.74
CA LYS A 79 16.61 -20.06 -12.89
C LYS A 79 16.47 -19.31 -11.56
N ALA A 80 15.58 -19.76 -10.68
CA ALA A 80 15.43 -19.20 -9.34
C ALA A 80 16.66 -19.46 -8.45
N HIS A 81 17.23 -20.67 -8.52
CA HIS A 81 18.47 -21.01 -7.82
C HIS A 81 19.70 -20.25 -8.36
N ALA A 82 19.79 -20.02 -9.67
CA ALA A 82 20.87 -19.24 -10.27
C ALA A 82 20.82 -17.76 -9.85
N ALA A 83 19.62 -17.17 -9.72
CA ALA A 83 19.45 -15.81 -9.20
C ALA A 83 19.90 -15.69 -7.74
N LEU A 84 19.64 -16.71 -6.92
CA LEU A 84 20.03 -16.75 -5.50
C LEU A 84 21.55 -17.01 -5.30
N ALA A 85 22.20 -17.66 -6.27
CA ALA A 85 23.65 -17.92 -6.24
C ALA A 85 24.49 -16.68 -6.61
N VAL A 86 23.96 -15.79 -7.46
CA VAL A 86 24.62 -14.52 -7.82
C VAL A 86 24.64 -13.55 -6.62
N GLU A 87 23.63 -13.60 -5.76
CA GLU A 87 23.54 -12.76 -4.55
C GLU A 87 24.55 -13.18 -3.47
N LYS A 88 24.95 -14.46 -3.42
CA LYS A 88 26.01 -14.95 -2.51
C LYS A 88 27.43 -14.68 -3.02
N ALA A 89 27.61 -14.39 -4.31
CA ALA A 89 28.92 -14.17 -4.91
C ALA A 89 29.41 -12.71 -4.82
N TYR A 90 28.53 -11.77 -4.50
CA TYR A 90 28.87 -10.36 -4.31
C TYR A 90 28.28 -9.85 -3.01
N PRO A 91 28.99 -9.97 -1.86
CA PRO A 91 28.62 -9.19 -0.69
C PRO A 91 28.74 -7.71 -1.07
N VAL A 92 27.60 -7.04 -1.18
CA VAL A 92 27.55 -5.59 -1.33
C VAL A 92 28.07 -5.00 -0.03
N GLU A 93 29.32 -4.56 -0.02
CA GLU A 93 29.82 -3.69 1.04
C GLU A 93 29.03 -2.37 0.96
N LEU A 94 28.08 -2.21 1.87
CA LEU A 94 27.43 -0.93 2.12
C LEU A 94 28.47 0.05 2.67
N ASN A 95 29.13 0.76 1.75
CA ASN A 95 29.81 2.01 2.07
C ASN A 95 28.75 3.01 2.54
N THR A 96 28.61 3.13 3.85
CA THR A 96 27.89 4.22 4.52
C THR A 96 28.74 5.49 4.46
N ALA A 97 28.87 6.05 3.25
CA ALA A 97 29.33 7.42 3.07
C ALA A 97 28.10 8.34 3.23
N VAL A 98 27.69 8.54 4.47
CA VAL A 98 26.77 9.63 4.85
C VAL A 98 27.63 10.87 5.13
N ASP A 99 27.43 11.89 4.31
CA ASP A 99 27.74 13.31 4.51
C ASP A 99 28.96 13.68 5.37
N GLY A 100 30.07 14.00 4.68
CA GLY A 100 30.77 15.29 4.80
C GLY A 100 31.23 15.82 6.15
N VAL A 101 31.18 15.07 7.25
CA VAL A 101 31.69 15.49 8.56
C VAL A 101 32.88 14.63 8.91
N MET A 102 34.08 15.20 8.74
CA MET A 102 35.33 14.60 9.22
C MET A 102 35.18 14.27 10.72
N PRO A 103 35.31 13.00 11.13
CA PRO A 103 35.25 12.64 12.54
C PRO A 103 36.43 13.31 13.26
N THR A 104 36.11 14.18 14.21
CA THR A 104 37.11 14.78 15.09
C THR A 104 37.89 13.68 15.80
N GLY A 105 39.21 13.87 15.99
CA GLY A 105 40.16 12.81 16.39
C GLY A 105 39.80 12.01 17.66
N ARG A 106 38.88 12.50 18.50
CA ARG A 106 38.36 11.76 19.66
C ARG A 106 37.42 10.60 19.29
N GLN A 107 36.64 10.70 18.22
CA GLN A 107 35.72 9.64 17.81
C GLN A 107 36.47 8.48 17.15
N ALA A 108 37.49 8.77 16.34
CA ALA A 108 38.37 7.76 15.75
C ALA A 108 39.13 6.97 16.83
N ALA A 109 39.62 7.64 17.88
CA ALA A 109 40.29 6.98 19.00
C ALA A 109 39.36 6.03 19.78
N ARG A 110 38.07 6.40 19.94
CA ARG A 110 37.07 5.57 20.64
C ARG A 110 36.70 4.32 19.84
N ALA A 111 36.55 4.43 18.51
CA ALA A 111 36.30 3.29 17.64
C ALA A 111 37.49 2.30 17.63
N ALA A 112 38.73 2.81 17.59
CA ALA A 112 39.93 1.98 17.65
C ALA A 112 40.09 1.26 18.99
N ALA A 113 39.75 1.91 20.12
CA ALA A 113 39.78 1.29 21.44
C ALA A 113 38.75 0.15 21.57
N LEU A 114 37.55 0.34 21.00
CA LEU A 114 36.46 -0.64 21.06
C LEU A 114 36.76 -1.86 20.16
N ALA A 115 37.40 -1.64 19.01
CA ALA A 115 37.90 -2.73 18.16
C ALA A 115 39.01 -3.55 18.86
N ARG A 116 39.93 -2.90 19.58
CA ARG A 116 40.97 -3.59 20.36
C ARG A 116 40.41 -4.37 21.55
N ALA A 117 39.37 -3.86 22.21
CA ALA A 117 38.69 -4.57 23.30
C ALA A 117 37.99 -5.84 22.80
N LYS A 118 37.30 -5.79 21.66
CA LYS A 118 36.68 -6.97 21.04
C LYS A 118 37.69 -8.01 20.58
N ALA A 119 38.85 -7.59 20.08
CA ALA A 119 39.93 -8.51 19.71
C ALA A 119 40.60 -9.19 20.92
N ALA A 120 40.54 -8.58 22.10
CA ALA A 120 41.07 -9.16 23.34
C ALA A 120 40.13 -10.21 23.95
N GLU A 121 38.82 -10.11 23.73
CA GLU A 121 37.83 -11.12 24.18
C GLU A 121 37.80 -12.37 23.31
N SER A 122 38.26 -12.30 22.05
CA SER A 122 38.31 -13.47 21.15
C SER A 122 39.56 -14.33 21.31
N GLY A 123 40.15 -14.37 22.51
CA GLY A 123 41.29 -15.22 22.82
C GLY A 123 41.02 -16.70 22.49
N PRO A 124 42.02 -17.45 22.00
CA PRO A 124 41.85 -18.83 21.57
C PRO A 124 41.57 -19.72 22.78
N ASN A 125 40.28 -19.96 23.05
CA ASN A 125 39.85 -20.90 24.07
C ASN A 125 40.13 -22.33 23.57
N LYS A 126 41.37 -22.79 23.79
CA LYS A 126 41.83 -24.18 23.61
C LYS A 126 41.19 -25.08 24.68
N ILE A 127 39.88 -25.27 24.64
CA ILE A 127 39.18 -26.30 25.43
C ILE A 127 38.04 -26.90 24.59
N TYR A 128 38.34 -27.38 23.39
CA TYR A 128 37.46 -28.28 22.63
C TYR A 128 38.32 -29.24 21.81
N GLY A 129 39.09 -30.08 22.50
CA GLY A 129 39.99 -31.06 21.87
C GLY A 129 39.56 -32.52 22.03
N GLU A 130 38.56 -32.82 22.86
CA GLU A 130 38.32 -34.22 23.28
C GLU A 130 36.86 -34.69 23.23
N THR A 131 35.89 -33.79 23.06
CA THR A 131 34.46 -34.17 22.96
C THR A 131 33.98 -34.39 21.52
N GLU A 132 34.67 -33.87 20.50
CA GLU A 132 34.29 -34.09 19.08
C GLU A 132 34.53 -35.53 18.59
N LYS A 133 35.47 -36.26 19.20
CA LYS A 133 35.77 -37.66 18.82
C LYS A 133 34.78 -38.69 19.35
N LEU A 134 33.98 -38.36 20.36
CA LEU A 134 32.96 -39.27 20.92
C LEU A 134 31.57 -39.05 20.33
N ILE A 135 31.31 -37.88 19.72
CA ILE A 135 30.04 -37.60 19.04
C ILE A 135 30.03 -38.20 17.62
N THR A 136 31.19 -38.27 16.96
CA THR A 136 31.31 -38.77 15.57
C THR A 136 31.12 -40.28 15.38
N MET A 137 31.25 -41.11 16.43
CA MET A 137 30.99 -42.56 16.30
C MET A 137 29.56 -42.99 16.63
N ARG A 138 28.75 -42.15 17.29
CA ARG A 138 27.37 -42.52 17.67
C ARG A 138 26.32 -42.18 16.61
N GLU A 139 26.68 -41.42 15.58
CA GLU A 139 25.78 -41.05 14.46
C GLU A 139 25.86 -41.99 13.24
N MET A 140 26.85 -42.89 13.15
CA MET A 140 26.98 -43.81 12.00
C MET A 140 26.03 -45.02 12.02
N ARG A 141 24.99 -45.00 12.87
CA ARG A 141 23.96 -46.06 12.93
C ARG A 141 22.55 -45.49 12.83
N GLN A 142 22.34 -44.50 11.96
CA GLN A 142 20.99 -44.15 11.53
C GLN A 142 20.57 -45.00 10.33
N PRO A 143 19.44 -45.71 10.39
CA PRO A 143 18.91 -46.46 9.25
C PRO A 143 18.58 -45.51 8.10
N SER A 144 18.92 -45.92 6.88
CA SER A 144 18.77 -45.18 5.63
C SER A 144 17.40 -44.48 5.51
N PRO A 145 17.33 -43.15 5.40
CA PRO A 145 16.09 -42.41 5.21
C PRO A 145 15.71 -42.41 3.73
N LEU A 146 15.42 -43.59 3.15
CA LEU A 146 14.87 -43.72 1.80
C LEU A 146 13.35 -43.94 1.82
N ALA A 147 12.77 -44.14 3.00
CA ALA A 147 11.35 -43.91 3.21
C ALA A 147 11.18 -42.41 3.54
N GLY A 148 11.04 -41.59 2.50
CA GLY A 148 10.59 -40.21 2.69
C GLY A 148 9.32 -40.24 3.56
N PRO A 149 9.17 -39.34 4.54
CA PRO A 149 8.00 -39.33 5.40
C PRO A 149 6.77 -39.32 4.50
N SER A 150 5.95 -40.36 4.59
CA SER A 150 4.67 -40.41 3.91
C SER A 150 3.82 -39.32 4.54
N VAL A 151 3.86 -38.13 3.95
CA VAL A 151 3.02 -37.01 4.37
C VAL A 151 1.59 -37.42 4.02
N ASN A 152 0.88 -37.93 5.00
CA ASN A 152 -0.54 -38.22 4.90
C ASN A 152 -1.29 -36.87 4.91
N VAL A 153 -1.29 -36.17 3.77
CA VAL A 153 -1.90 -34.83 3.64
C VAL A 153 -3.43 -34.88 3.88
N LEU A 154 -4.05 -36.06 3.75
CA LEU A 154 -5.49 -36.26 4.02
C LEU A 154 -5.78 -36.82 5.43
N GLY A 155 -4.75 -37.27 6.15
CA GLY A 155 -4.85 -37.75 7.54
C GLY A 155 -4.47 -36.68 8.56
N MET A 156 -4.61 -35.40 8.19
CA MET A 156 -4.24 -34.28 9.05
C MET A 156 -5.14 -34.24 10.27
N SER A 157 -4.62 -34.72 11.41
CA SER A 157 -5.10 -34.28 12.70
C SER A 157 -4.79 -32.79 12.78
N LEU A 158 -5.78 -31.95 12.50
CA LEU A 158 -5.63 -30.50 12.59
C LEU A 158 -5.31 -30.16 14.05
N SER A 159 -4.05 -29.86 14.34
CA SER A 159 -3.68 -29.43 15.67
C SER A 159 -4.33 -28.07 15.94
N ALA A 160 -4.63 -27.78 17.20
CA ALA A 160 -5.06 -26.43 17.60
C ALA A 160 -4.01 -25.38 17.18
N VAL A 161 -2.73 -25.76 17.13
CA VAL A 161 -1.63 -24.91 16.66
C VAL A 161 -1.76 -24.60 15.16
N ASP A 162 -2.12 -25.59 14.35
CA ASP A 162 -2.29 -25.43 12.88
C ASP A 162 -3.48 -24.53 12.56
N ALA A 163 -4.60 -24.76 13.27
CA ALA A 163 -5.78 -23.92 13.15
C ALA A 163 -5.46 -22.47 13.55
N GLY A 164 -4.69 -22.28 14.62
CA GLY A 164 -4.20 -20.98 15.06
C GLY A 164 -3.32 -20.29 14.01
N GLY A 165 -2.29 -20.98 13.50
CA GLY A 165 -1.40 -20.46 12.48
C GLY A 165 -2.13 -20.08 11.19
N THR A 166 -2.99 -20.97 10.70
CA THR A 166 -3.86 -20.74 9.54
C THR A 166 -4.73 -19.49 9.72
N LEU A 167 -5.36 -19.31 10.88
CA LEU A 167 -6.20 -18.15 11.15
C LEU A 167 -5.38 -16.86 11.20
N MET A 168 -4.19 -16.88 11.82
CA MET A 168 -3.30 -15.71 11.88
C MET A 168 -2.83 -15.30 10.48
N TRP A 169 -2.45 -16.26 9.64
CA TRP A 169 -2.14 -15.98 8.23
C TRP A 169 -3.35 -15.45 7.46
N ALA A 170 -4.55 -15.97 7.69
CA ALA A 170 -5.77 -15.46 7.06
C ALA A 170 -6.05 -14.00 7.46
N VAL A 171 -5.89 -13.66 8.74
CA VAL A 171 -6.03 -12.28 9.25
C VAL A 171 -5.00 -11.37 8.60
N ALA A 172 -3.73 -11.79 8.57
CA ALA A 172 -2.65 -11.09 7.90
C ALA A 172 -2.96 -10.79 6.43
N ILE A 173 -3.45 -11.77 5.68
CA ILE A 173 -3.82 -11.62 4.27
C ILE A 173 -5.03 -10.68 4.11
N PHE A 174 -6.03 -10.79 5.00
CA PHE A 174 -7.26 -10.01 4.94
C PHE A 174 -7.03 -8.50 5.14
N PHE A 175 -6.19 -8.13 6.11
CA PHE A 175 -5.78 -6.72 6.29
C PHE A 175 -4.75 -6.28 5.25
N GLY A 176 -4.16 -7.25 4.56
CA GLY A 176 -3.16 -7.04 3.54
C GLY A 176 -1.85 -6.69 4.20
N ILE A 177 -1.13 -7.70 4.69
CA ILE A 177 0.32 -7.57 4.72
C ILE A 177 0.72 -7.23 3.29
N PRO A 178 1.29 -6.04 3.08
CA PRO A 178 1.70 -5.65 1.76
C PRO A 178 2.61 -6.76 1.26
N SER A 179 2.33 -7.25 0.05
CA SER A 179 3.06 -8.39 -0.52
C SER A 179 4.55 -8.25 -0.23
N PRO A 180 5.32 -9.33 -0.03
CA PRO A 180 6.76 -9.24 0.21
C PRO A 180 7.52 -8.35 -0.80
N LEU A 181 6.92 -8.01 -1.94
CA LEU A 181 7.33 -6.93 -2.85
C LEU A 181 7.41 -5.51 -2.23
N LEU A 182 6.90 -5.23 -1.02
CA LEU A 182 7.18 -3.94 -0.36
C LEU A 182 8.63 -3.82 0.11
N PHE A 183 9.32 -4.94 0.33
CA PHE A 183 10.78 -4.90 0.46
C PHE A 183 11.47 -4.49 -0.85
N VAL A 184 10.75 -4.49 -1.98
CA VAL A 184 11.23 -4.09 -3.32
C VAL A 184 10.79 -2.65 -3.68
N GLY A 185 10.30 -1.86 -2.72
CA GLY A 185 10.17 -0.41 -2.89
C GLY A 185 9.04 0.09 -3.79
N VAL A 186 8.06 -0.75 -4.14
CA VAL A 186 6.87 -0.31 -4.90
C VAL A 186 5.82 0.20 -3.93
N THR A 187 5.96 1.45 -3.50
CA THR A 187 5.04 2.09 -2.53
C THR A 187 3.80 2.71 -3.17
N GLU A 188 3.76 2.84 -4.49
CA GLU A 188 2.63 3.42 -5.22
C GLU A 188 1.39 2.50 -5.15
N GLY A 189 0.49 2.79 -4.20
CA GLY A 189 -0.78 2.09 -4.03
C GLY A 189 -0.96 1.38 -2.68
N LEU A 190 -0.14 1.69 -1.67
CA LEU A 190 -0.33 1.27 -0.27
C LEU A 190 -1.70 1.63 0.30
N ASP A 191 -2.37 2.63 -0.28
CA ASP A 191 -3.66 3.10 0.21
C ASP A 191 -4.78 2.09 0.01
N VAL A 192 -4.63 1.08 -0.87
CA VAL A 192 -5.70 0.12 -1.19
C VAL A 192 -5.48 -1.19 -0.44
N ARG A 193 -6.34 -1.46 0.55
CA ARG A 193 -6.43 -2.75 1.24
C ARG A 193 -6.56 -3.91 0.25
N PHE A 194 -5.88 -5.03 0.51
CA PHE A 194 -6.00 -6.22 -0.34
C PHE A 194 -7.46 -6.71 -0.42
N SER A 195 -8.16 -6.78 0.73
CA SER A 195 -9.57 -7.17 0.76
C SER A 195 -10.43 -6.30 -0.14
N HIS A 196 -10.22 -4.97 -0.19
CA HIS A 196 -11.00 -4.08 -1.06
C HIS A 196 -10.86 -4.44 -2.54
N ARG A 197 -9.67 -4.88 -2.99
CA ARG A 197 -9.46 -5.33 -4.38
C ARG A 197 -10.19 -6.63 -4.66
N VAL A 198 -10.17 -7.56 -3.71
CA VAL A 198 -10.89 -8.84 -3.82
C VAL A 198 -12.41 -8.61 -3.78
N GLU A 199 -12.89 -7.70 -2.93
CA GLU A 199 -14.31 -7.31 -2.82
C GLU A 199 -14.80 -6.70 -4.14
N LEU A 200 -14.03 -5.79 -4.75
CA LEU A 200 -14.32 -5.23 -6.08
C LEU A 200 -14.34 -6.30 -7.17
N TRP A 201 -13.37 -7.21 -7.14
CA TRP A 201 -13.32 -8.31 -8.08
C TRP A 201 -14.54 -9.23 -7.93
N LEU A 202 -14.92 -9.57 -6.70
CA LEU A 202 -16.10 -10.37 -6.41
C LEU A 202 -17.39 -9.67 -6.88
N ALA A 203 -17.51 -8.36 -6.66
CA ALA A 203 -18.64 -7.58 -7.18
C ALA A 203 -18.71 -7.62 -8.71
N THR A 204 -17.58 -7.51 -9.41
CA THR A 204 -17.53 -7.60 -10.87
C THR A 204 -17.91 -9.00 -11.38
N LEU A 205 -17.49 -10.06 -10.69
CA LEU A 205 -17.85 -11.43 -11.05
C LEU A 205 -19.34 -11.74 -10.86
N LEU A 206 -19.95 -11.18 -9.82
CA LEU A 206 -21.37 -11.36 -9.52
C LEU A 206 -22.28 -10.43 -10.36
N GLY A 207 -21.72 -9.69 -11.31
CA GLY A 207 -22.48 -8.73 -12.14
C GLY A 207 -22.99 -7.51 -11.38
N LYS A 208 -22.45 -7.25 -10.18
CA LYS A 208 -22.84 -6.14 -9.30
C LYS A 208 -21.83 -4.99 -9.29
N GLY A 209 -21.00 -4.91 -10.33
CA GLY A 209 -19.97 -3.87 -10.45
C GLY A 209 -20.52 -2.45 -10.52
N GLU A 210 -21.79 -2.28 -10.88
CA GLU A 210 -22.47 -0.99 -10.99
C GLU A 210 -23.11 -0.51 -9.67
N GLU A 211 -23.03 -1.29 -8.59
CA GLU A 211 -23.47 -0.82 -7.28
C GLU A 211 -22.62 0.39 -6.82
N GLN A 212 -23.26 1.37 -6.17
CA GLN A 212 -22.63 2.65 -5.83
C GLN A 212 -21.33 2.46 -5.01
N TRP A 213 -21.34 1.57 -4.01
CA TRP A 213 -20.16 1.29 -3.18
C TRP A 213 -18.97 0.72 -3.98
N ALA A 214 -19.25 -0.08 -5.02
CA ALA A 214 -18.23 -0.68 -5.87
C ALA A 214 -17.63 0.37 -6.80
N THR A 215 -18.48 1.24 -7.36
CA THR A 215 -18.05 2.38 -8.19
C THR A 215 -17.19 3.35 -7.36
N ASP A 216 -17.65 3.73 -6.17
CA ASP A 216 -16.93 4.61 -5.25
C ASP A 216 -15.55 4.07 -4.92
N ARG A 217 -15.45 2.78 -4.59
CA ARG A 217 -14.15 2.17 -4.31
C ARG A 217 -13.25 2.05 -5.52
N ALA A 218 -13.81 1.77 -6.70
CA ALA A 218 -13.04 1.73 -7.94
C ALA A 218 -12.43 3.10 -8.29
N GLU A 219 -13.13 4.18 -7.95
CA GLU A 219 -12.67 5.57 -8.08
C GLU A 219 -11.72 6.00 -6.94
N GLY A 220 -11.53 5.15 -5.91
CA GLY A 220 -10.60 5.37 -4.81
C GLY A 220 -11.22 5.97 -3.55
N PHE A 221 -12.53 6.16 -3.51
CA PHE A 221 -13.26 6.70 -2.35
C PHE A 221 -13.40 5.69 -1.21
N GLN A 222 -13.71 6.20 -0.02
CA GLN A 222 -14.20 5.38 1.07
C GLN A 222 -15.66 5.02 0.80
N ALA A 223 -15.92 3.73 0.61
CA ALA A 223 -17.27 3.17 0.69
C ALA A 223 -17.20 1.83 1.42
N GLU A 224 -18.22 1.52 2.21
CA GLU A 224 -18.32 0.26 2.93
C GLU A 224 -18.99 -0.78 2.03
N ALA A 225 -18.32 -1.92 1.85
CA ALA A 225 -18.94 -3.03 1.15
C ALA A 225 -20.03 -3.64 2.04
N PRO A 226 -21.14 -4.12 1.47
CA PRO A 226 -22.13 -4.87 2.21
C PRO A 226 -21.48 -6.08 2.91
N LEU A 227 -21.93 -6.36 4.14
CA LEU A 227 -21.45 -7.47 4.97
C LEU A 227 -21.22 -8.81 4.22
N PRO A 228 -22.09 -9.27 3.30
CA PRO A 228 -21.85 -10.53 2.59
C PRO A 228 -20.57 -10.54 1.75
N TYR A 229 -20.15 -9.41 1.16
CA TYR A 229 -18.90 -9.35 0.39
C TYR A 229 -17.69 -9.42 1.32
N THR A 230 -17.72 -8.66 2.42
CA THR A 230 -16.65 -8.69 3.43
C THR A 230 -16.51 -10.09 4.04
N ALA A 231 -17.63 -10.74 4.37
CA ALA A 231 -17.66 -12.11 4.86
C ALA A 231 -17.14 -13.11 3.83
N ALA A 232 -17.52 -12.98 2.55
CA ALA A 232 -17.03 -13.84 1.48
C ALA A 232 -15.52 -13.70 1.27
N VAL A 233 -14.98 -12.48 1.33
CA VAL A 233 -13.54 -12.25 1.23
C VAL A 233 -12.79 -12.77 2.47
N ALA A 234 -13.32 -12.56 3.67
CA ALA A 234 -12.75 -13.15 4.89
C ALA A 234 -12.74 -14.69 4.80
N ALA A 235 -13.84 -15.32 4.36
CA ALA A 235 -13.93 -16.76 4.14
C ALA A 235 -12.94 -17.24 3.08
N ALA A 236 -12.72 -16.48 2.00
CA ALA A 236 -11.72 -16.79 0.98
C ALA A 236 -10.28 -16.63 1.48
N CYS A 237 -10.02 -15.80 2.49
CA CYS A 237 -8.69 -15.67 3.08
C CYS A 237 -8.29 -16.88 3.93
N VAL A 238 -9.23 -17.65 4.48
CA VAL A 238 -8.95 -18.85 5.28
C VAL A 238 -8.21 -19.94 4.49
N PRO A 239 -8.68 -20.41 3.32
CA PRO A 239 -7.96 -21.42 2.56
C PRO A 239 -6.61 -20.91 2.02
N VAL A 240 -6.50 -19.61 1.72
CA VAL A 240 -5.21 -19.01 1.33
C VAL A 240 -4.26 -18.99 2.53
N GLY A 241 -4.75 -18.61 3.71
CA GLY A 241 -4.01 -18.67 4.97
C GLY A 241 -3.51 -20.08 5.28
N PHE A 242 -4.35 -21.09 5.04
CA PHE A 242 -3.97 -22.50 5.19
C PHE A 242 -2.83 -22.89 4.23
N VAL A 243 -2.94 -22.51 2.95
CA VAL A 243 -1.87 -22.79 1.98
C VAL A 243 -0.56 -22.10 2.37
N VAL A 244 -0.63 -20.86 2.86
CA VAL A 244 0.54 -20.13 3.34
C VAL A 244 1.13 -20.80 4.57
N ASP A 245 0.31 -21.19 5.54
CA ASP A 245 0.72 -21.88 6.76
C ASP A 245 1.41 -23.23 6.47
N GLN A 246 0.86 -24.01 5.54
CA GLN A 246 1.50 -25.27 5.09
C GLN A 246 2.81 -25.00 4.34
N ALA A 247 2.87 -23.96 3.52
CA ALA A 247 4.09 -23.59 2.82
C ALA A 247 5.20 -23.13 3.79
N THR A 248 4.87 -22.32 4.79
CA THR A 248 5.81 -21.87 5.82
C THR A 248 6.25 -23.04 6.71
N THR A 249 5.33 -23.91 7.11
CA THR A 249 5.66 -25.14 7.85
C THR A 249 6.63 -26.01 7.05
N PHE A 250 6.40 -26.20 5.75
CA PHE A 250 7.32 -26.93 4.86
C PHE A 250 8.71 -26.27 4.79
N MET A 251 8.78 -24.93 4.73
CA MET A 251 10.05 -24.20 4.71
C MET A 251 10.82 -24.32 6.02
N VAL A 252 10.13 -24.41 7.17
CA VAL A 252 10.74 -24.54 8.51
C VAL A 252 10.85 -26.02 8.92
N SER A 253 11.08 -26.92 7.96
CA SER A 253 11.32 -28.35 8.20
C SER A 253 10.22 -29.07 8.99
N GLY A 254 8.98 -28.59 8.89
CA GLY A 254 7.82 -29.22 9.53
C GLY A 254 7.47 -28.68 10.92
N ASP A 255 8.14 -27.62 11.42
CA ASP A 255 7.79 -27.05 12.71
C ASP A 255 6.59 -26.08 12.62
N HIS A 256 5.43 -26.58 13.04
CA HIS A 256 4.17 -25.84 13.10
C HIS A 256 4.20 -24.65 14.06
N GLY A 257 5.01 -24.72 15.14
CA GLY A 257 5.13 -23.65 16.12
C GLY A 257 5.77 -22.39 15.53
N TRP A 258 6.75 -22.56 14.64
CA TRP A 258 7.35 -21.45 13.90
C TRP A 258 6.38 -20.81 12.93
N SER A 259 5.62 -21.62 12.18
CA SER A 259 4.63 -21.10 11.24
C SER A 259 3.55 -20.27 11.95
N ALA A 260 3.03 -20.79 13.06
CA ALA A 260 2.03 -20.09 13.87
C ALA A 260 2.59 -18.77 14.44
N SER A 261 3.82 -18.78 14.98
CA SER A 261 4.47 -17.59 15.54
C SER A 261 4.73 -16.52 14.47
N LEU A 262 5.21 -16.92 13.29
CA LEU A 262 5.38 -16.02 12.16
C LEU A 262 4.05 -15.44 11.71
N GLY A 263 3.01 -16.26 11.56
CA GLY A 263 1.66 -15.83 11.25
C GLY A 263 1.12 -14.80 12.26
N THR A 264 1.35 -15.01 13.56
CA THR A 264 0.97 -14.05 14.61
C THR A 264 1.69 -12.72 14.45
N CYS A 265 3.02 -12.72 14.28
CA CYS A 265 3.78 -11.49 14.02
C CYS A 265 3.27 -10.77 12.77
N ALA A 266 2.95 -11.52 11.72
CA ALA A 266 2.40 -11.02 10.48
C ALA A 266 1.02 -10.35 10.71
N ALA A 267 0.12 -11.02 11.44
CA ALA A 267 -1.20 -10.50 11.77
C ALA A 267 -1.11 -9.20 12.59
N ILE A 268 -0.24 -9.16 13.59
CA ILE A 268 0.01 -7.94 14.39
C ILE A 268 0.50 -6.80 13.48
N ALA A 269 1.49 -7.06 12.62
CA ALA A 269 1.98 -6.06 11.68
C ALA A 269 0.87 -5.55 10.74
N ALA A 270 0.01 -6.44 10.25
CA ALA A 270 -1.13 -6.08 9.41
C ALA A 270 -2.13 -5.17 10.15
N LEU A 271 -2.39 -5.43 11.43
CA LEU A 271 -3.25 -4.59 12.26
C LEU A 271 -2.63 -3.21 12.51
N PHE A 272 -1.34 -3.11 12.78
CA PHE A 272 -0.65 -1.82 12.90
C PHE A 272 -0.70 -1.01 11.60
N LEU A 273 -0.53 -1.68 10.46
CA LEU A 273 -0.67 -1.04 9.14
C LEU A 273 -2.10 -0.57 8.89
N GLU A 274 -3.11 -1.29 9.37
CA GLU A 274 -4.51 -0.85 9.27
C GLU A 274 -4.77 0.40 10.11
N VAL A 275 -4.26 0.45 11.34
CA VAL A 275 -4.39 1.63 12.22
C VAL A 275 -3.65 2.84 11.65
N GLY A 276 -2.50 2.63 11.02
CA GLY A 276 -1.71 3.67 10.38
C GLY A 276 -2.21 4.10 9.00
N ARG A 277 -3.19 3.41 8.41
CA ARG A 277 -3.66 3.71 7.05
C ARG A 277 -4.48 5.01 7.07
N PRO A 278 -4.17 5.99 6.19
CA PRO A 278 -4.97 7.20 6.11
C PRO A 278 -6.41 6.84 5.72
N LYS A 279 -7.38 7.42 6.45
CA LYS A 279 -8.79 7.31 6.07
C LYS A 279 -8.99 7.98 4.71
N ARG A 280 -9.67 7.28 3.81
CA ARG A 280 -10.03 7.82 2.51
C ARG A 280 -11.21 8.76 2.69
N LEU A 281 -11.33 9.74 1.81
CA LEU A 281 -12.51 10.61 1.83
C LEU A 281 -13.70 9.86 1.25
N SER A 282 -14.88 10.07 1.83
CA SER A 282 -16.13 9.69 1.18
C SER A 282 -16.34 10.53 -0.08
N ARG A 283 -17.22 10.10 -0.98
CA ARG A 283 -17.56 10.88 -2.19
C ARG A 283 -18.10 12.26 -1.80
N GLU A 284 -19.03 12.30 -0.85
CA GLU A 284 -19.63 13.53 -0.33
C GLU A 284 -18.60 14.46 0.30
N GLU A 285 -17.67 13.92 1.10
CA GLU A 285 -16.59 14.70 1.71
C GLU A 285 -15.67 15.29 0.65
N LYS A 286 -15.32 14.54 -0.40
CA LYS A 286 -14.51 15.07 -1.49
C LYS A 286 -15.25 16.15 -2.27
N GLU A 287 -16.51 15.94 -2.64
CA GLU A 287 -17.32 16.93 -3.35
C GLU A 287 -17.46 18.22 -2.52
N MET A 288 -17.64 18.08 -1.21
CA MET A 288 -17.64 19.18 -0.26
C MET A 288 -16.30 19.91 -0.21
N ARG A 289 -15.17 19.19 -0.14
CA ARG A 289 -13.82 19.78 -0.17
C ARG A 289 -13.52 20.47 -1.50
N ASP A 290 -13.94 19.88 -2.62
CA ASP A 290 -13.79 20.44 -3.96
C ASP A 290 -14.61 21.73 -4.10
N THR A 291 -15.85 21.75 -3.58
CA THR A 291 -16.70 22.95 -3.55
C THR A 291 -16.11 24.03 -2.65
N LEU A 292 -15.66 23.66 -1.44
CA LEU A 292 -14.99 24.58 -0.52
C LEU A 292 -13.74 25.18 -1.15
N TRP A 293 -12.95 24.37 -1.85
CA TRP A 293 -11.76 24.82 -2.54
C TRP A 293 -12.06 25.82 -3.66
N GLN A 294 -13.13 25.58 -4.44
CA GLN A 294 -13.59 26.52 -5.47
C GLN A 294 -14.06 27.84 -4.85
N ASP A 295 -14.94 27.78 -3.85
CA ASP A 295 -15.45 28.96 -3.15
C ASP A 295 -14.31 29.76 -2.48
N PHE A 296 -13.32 29.07 -1.92
CA PHE A 296 -12.13 29.68 -1.34
C PHE A 296 -11.24 30.31 -2.41
N GLY A 297 -11.08 29.66 -3.56
CA GLY A 297 -10.35 30.20 -4.71
C GLY A 297 -10.95 31.52 -5.19
N ASP A 298 -12.28 31.59 -5.32
CA ASP A 298 -13.00 32.80 -5.72
C ASP A 298 -12.85 33.91 -4.69
N PHE A 299 -13.02 33.59 -3.39
CA PHE A 299 -12.76 34.51 -2.30
C PHE A 299 -11.32 35.04 -2.32
N ALA A 300 -10.33 34.16 -2.51
CA ALA A 300 -8.92 34.51 -2.50
C ALA A 300 -8.55 35.43 -3.68
N GLN A 301 -9.10 35.20 -4.86
CA GLN A 301 -8.90 36.07 -6.02
C GLN A 301 -9.37 37.50 -5.77
N LEU A 302 -10.49 37.67 -5.06
CA LEU A 302 -11.07 38.98 -4.76
C LEU A 302 -10.37 39.66 -3.58
N ARG A 303 -10.23 38.95 -2.46
CA ARG A 303 -9.88 39.54 -1.15
C ARG A 303 -8.40 39.41 -0.77
N LEU A 304 -7.67 38.44 -1.33
CA LEU A 304 -6.24 38.26 -1.01
C LEU A 304 -5.38 38.88 -2.12
N VAL A 305 -4.40 39.69 -1.71
CA VAL A 305 -3.41 40.29 -2.62
C VAL A 305 -2.02 39.97 -2.11
N ARG A 306 -1.12 39.60 -3.03
CA ARG A 306 0.30 39.47 -2.72
C ARG A 306 0.94 40.86 -2.59
N LYS A 307 1.22 41.29 -1.37
CA LYS A 307 1.82 42.60 -1.02
C LYS A 307 2.69 42.44 0.22
N THR A 308 3.72 43.27 0.36
CA THR A 308 4.58 43.30 1.56
C THR A 308 3.73 43.50 2.81
N GLY A 309 3.71 42.49 3.67
CA GLY A 309 2.82 42.42 4.83
C GLY A 309 2.56 40.98 5.25
N GLY A 310 1.66 40.78 6.19
CA GLY A 310 1.19 39.44 6.54
C GLY A 310 -0.18 39.47 7.19
N VAL A 311 -0.92 38.39 7.01
CA VAL A 311 -2.24 38.20 7.60
C VAL A 311 -2.28 36.87 8.36
N HIS A 312 -2.91 36.87 9.52
CA HIS A 312 -3.09 35.64 10.29
C HIS A 312 -4.15 34.76 9.63
N VAL A 313 -3.92 33.44 9.58
CA VAL A 313 -4.87 32.48 8.96
C VAL A 313 -6.28 32.60 9.56
N SER A 314 -6.42 32.84 10.87
CA SER A 314 -7.75 33.02 11.49
C SER A 314 -8.53 34.21 10.93
N ASP A 315 -7.85 35.28 10.54
CA ASP A 315 -8.54 36.49 10.03
C ASP A 315 -9.00 36.27 8.59
N VAL A 316 -8.24 35.49 7.83
CA VAL A 316 -8.66 34.97 6.52
C VAL A 316 -9.89 34.08 6.68
N ILE A 317 -9.89 33.12 7.61
CA ILE A 317 -11.04 32.23 7.87
C ILE A 317 -12.29 33.03 8.28
N LYS A 318 -12.14 33.97 9.24
CA LYS A 318 -13.24 34.83 9.67
C LYS A 318 -13.84 35.63 8.51
N SER A 319 -12.98 36.16 7.64
CA SER A 319 -13.42 36.97 6.51
C SER A 319 -14.03 36.13 5.40
N PHE A 320 -13.48 34.93 5.16
CA PHE A 320 -14.07 33.94 4.25
C PHE A 320 -15.48 33.55 4.69
N ARG A 321 -15.69 33.24 5.98
CA ARG A 321 -17.03 32.93 6.51
C ARG A 321 -17.99 34.11 6.40
N LYS A 322 -17.53 35.35 6.62
CA LYS A 322 -18.37 36.56 6.45
C LYS A 322 -18.82 36.74 5.00
N THR A 323 -17.95 36.51 4.03
CA THR A 323 -18.27 36.64 2.60
C THR A 323 -19.16 35.49 2.12
N ASN A 324 -18.89 34.26 2.56
CA ASN A 324 -19.63 33.09 2.15
C ASN A 324 -20.58 32.62 3.25
N ILE A 325 -21.81 33.17 3.24
CA ILE A 325 -22.86 32.94 4.27
C ILE A 325 -23.16 31.45 4.48
N ARG A 326 -22.96 30.61 3.46
CA ARG A 326 -23.14 29.14 3.54
C ARG A 326 -22.23 28.46 4.58
N TYR A 327 -21.11 29.11 4.92
CA TYR A 327 -20.16 28.64 5.93
C TYR A 327 -20.30 29.41 7.26
N ILE A 328 -21.32 30.26 7.43
CA ILE A 328 -21.60 30.90 8.72
C ILE A 328 -22.34 29.89 9.60
N GLY A 329 -21.71 29.47 10.70
CA GLY A 329 -22.31 28.57 11.70
C GLY A 329 -22.58 27.14 11.23
N SER A 330 -22.18 26.77 10.02
CA SER A 330 -22.50 25.44 9.48
C SER A 330 -21.50 24.38 9.95
N GLN A 331 -22.03 23.20 10.27
CA GLN A 331 -21.27 21.95 10.42
C GLN A 331 -20.64 21.47 9.09
N ARG A 332 -20.82 22.21 7.99
CA ARG A 332 -20.38 21.79 6.65
C ARG A 332 -18.88 21.90 6.43
N ALA A 333 -18.20 22.86 7.04
CA ALA A 333 -16.74 22.96 6.92
C ALA A 333 -16.16 23.36 8.26
N SER A 334 -15.26 22.51 8.77
CA SER A 334 -14.51 22.83 9.99
C SER A 334 -13.50 23.94 9.71
N ASP A 335 -13.06 24.66 10.76
CA ASP A 335 -11.99 25.65 10.60
C ASP A 335 -10.70 25.01 10.07
N THR A 336 -10.45 23.74 10.41
CA THR A 336 -9.33 22.95 9.88
C THR A 336 -9.43 22.71 8.38
N ASP A 337 -10.64 22.47 7.83
CA ASP A 337 -10.81 22.29 6.38
C ASP A 337 -10.54 23.59 5.61
N ILE A 338 -10.98 24.73 6.16
CA ILE A 338 -10.73 26.04 5.57
C ILE A 338 -9.25 26.39 5.70
N GLU A 339 -8.62 26.09 6.84
CA GLU A 339 -7.17 26.25 7.01
C GLU A 339 -6.38 25.40 6.01
N ASP A 340 -6.76 24.14 5.79
CA ASP A 340 -6.16 23.28 4.77
C ASP A 340 -6.32 23.89 3.36
N ALA A 341 -7.48 24.47 3.05
CA ALA A 341 -7.69 25.21 1.80
C ALA A 341 -6.81 26.47 1.72
N VAL A 342 -6.65 27.23 2.80
CA VAL A 342 -5.74 28.39 2.84
C VAL A 342 -4.30 27.94 2.58
N ARG A 343 -3.85 26.87 3.24
CA ARG A 343 -2.49 26.31 3.11
C ARG A 343 -2.23 25.72 1.72
N SER A 344 -3.19 25.01 1.15
CA SER A 344 -3.08 24.46 -0.20
C SER A 344 -3.04 25.56 -1.26
N TRP A 345 -3.78 26.66 -1.06
CA TRP A 345 -3.75 27.82 -1.96
C TRP A 345 -2.44 28.62 -1.82
N TYR A 346 -1.92 28.73 -0.60
CA TYR A 346 -0.71 29.46 -0.29
C TYR A 346 0.55 28.61 -0.47
N GLN A 347 1.27 28.85 -1.57
CA GLN A 347 2.53 28.15 -1.87
C GLN A 347 3.75 28.65 -1.07
N GLY A 348 3.58 29.60 -0.15
CA GLY A 348 4.67 30.17 0.64
C GLY A 348 4.88 29.46 1.99
N SER A 349 5.90 29.88 2.73
CA SER A 349 6.13 29.39 4.09
C SER A 349 5.21 30.10 5.10
N LEU A 350 4.39 29.36 5.84
CA LEU A 350 3.71 29.90 7.01
C LEU A 350 4.72 30.19 8.12
N SER A 351 4.53 31.28 8.85
CA SER A 351 5.27 31.48 10.10
C SER A 351 4.78 30.52 11.18
N ASN A 352 5.63 30.24 12.18
CA ASN A 352 5.26 29.42 13.35
C ASN A 352 4.03 29.95 14.12
N ALA A 353 3.75 31.25 13.98
CA ALA A 353 2.60 31.91 14.60
C ALA A 353 1.34 31.93 13.70
N GLY A 354 1.34 31.22 12.55
CA GLY A 354 0.16 31.13 11.67
C GLY A 354 -0.07 32.33 10.75
N PHE A 355 0.92 33.22 10.58
CA PHE A 355 0.86 34.31 9.60
C PHE A 355 1.31 33.85 8.21
N LEU A 356 0.52 34.24 7.20
CA LEU A 356 0.86 34.17 5.78
C LEU A 356 1.76 35.36 5.43
N ARG A 357 2.96 35.12 4.91
CA ARG A 357 3.88 36.18 4.48
C ARG A 357 3.52 36.69 3.08
N ASP A 358 3.72 37.97 2.87
CA ASP A 358 3.50 38.66 1.60
C ASP A 358 2.06 38.56 1.10
N VAL A 359 1.11 38.36 2.02
CA VAL A 359 -0.33 38.32 1.71
C VAL A 359 -1.03 39.29 2.64
N VAL A 360 -1.80 40.20 2.04
CA VAL A 360 -2.64 41.14 2.77
C VAL A 360 -4.10 40.85 2.42
N LEU A 361 -4.94 40.88 3.44
CA LEU A 361 -6.38 40.75 3.31
C LEU A 361 -6.98 42.15 3.08
N LEU A 362 -7.64 42.32 1.95
CA LEU A 362 -8.30 43.57 1.60
C LEU A 362 -9.56 43.78 2.45
N SER A 363 -9.85 45.05 2.74
CA SER A 363 -11.13 45.44 3.29
C SER A 363 -12.26 45.15 2.29
N GLU A 364 -13.50 45.13 2.78
CA GLU A 364 -14.67 44.89 1.94
C GLU A 364 -14.83 45.92 0.83
N THR A 365 -14.62 47.20 1.15
CA THR A 365 -14.66 48.29 0.18
C THR A 365 -13.60 48.15 -0.90
N ASP A 366 -12.37 47.82 -0.51
CA ASP A 366 -11.25 47.66 -1.47
C ASP A 366 -11.46 46.44 -2.36
N SER A 367 -12.05 45.36 -1.83
CA SER A 367 -12.36 44.16 -2.60
C SER A 367 -13.44 44.40 -3.65
N MET A 368 -14.44 45.23 -3.35
CA MET A 368 -15.47 45.64 -4.32
C MET A 368 -14.88 46.54 -5.42
N GLU A 369 -14.02 47.49 -5.05
CA GLU A 369 -13.34 48.33 -6.05
C GLU A 369 -12.48 47.47 -7.00
N ARG A 370 -11.75 46.49 -6.45
CA ARG A 370 -10.97 45.54 -7.25
C ARG A 370 -11.85 44.68 -8.16
N ALA A 371 -12.98 44.18 -7.68
CA ALA A 371 -13.93 43.41 -8.49
C ALA A 371 -14.44 44.23 -9.68
N ASN A 372 -14.83 45.49 -9.44
CA ASN A 372 -15.27 46.41 -10.50
C ASN A 372 -14.17 46.65 -11.54
N ARG A 373 -12.91 46.80 -11.10
CA ARG A 373 -11.76 46.94 -12.00
C ARG A 373 -11.55 45.70 -12.87
N ILE A 374 -11.67 44.50 -12.30
CA ILE A 374 -11.56 43.24 -13.05
C ILE A 374 -12.66 43.14 -14.11
N LEU A 375 -13.90 43.53 -13.78
CA LEU A 375 -15.01 43.52 -14.73
C LEU A 375 -14.77 44.48 -15.90
N GLN A 376 -14.31 45.70 -15.62
CA GLN A 376 -13.96 46.68 -16.66
C GLN A 376 -12.85 46.14 -17.58
N GLU A 377 -11.80 45.53 -17.03
CA GLU A 377 -10.73 44.93 -17.83
C GLU A 377 -11.23 43.79 -18.73
N VAL A 378 -12.21 43.00 -18.27
CA VAL A 378 -12.81 41.91 -19.06
C VAL A 378 -13.66 42.47 -20.20
N GLU A 379 -14.45 43.53 -19.94
CA GLU A 379 -15.25 44.21 -20.96
C GLU A 379 -14.37 44.89 -22.02
N GLU A 380 -13.29 45.55 -21.61
CA GLU A 380 -12.30 46.13 -22.51
C GLU A 380 -11.62 45.07 -23.38
N LYS A 381 -11.26 43.91 -22.80
CA LYS A 381 -10.69 42.80 -23.58
C LYS A 381 -11.69 42.21 -24.56
N ARG A 382 -12.96 42.09 -24.17
CA ARG A 382 -14.02 41.57 -25.03
C ARG A 382 -14.28 42.49 -26.22
N THR A 383 -14.34 43.80 -26.00
CA THR A 383 -14.52 44.80 -27.06
C THR A 383 -13.33 44.90 -28.01
N ARG A 384 -12.10 44.66 -27.54
CA ARG A 384 -10.91 44.58 -28.41
C ARG A 384 -10.83 43.32 -29.26
N SER A 385 -11.52 42.25 -28.87
CA SER A 385 -11.51 40.96 -29.59
C SER A 385 -12.61 40.81 -30.64
N ALA A 386 -13.62 41.69 -30.60
CA ALA A 386 -14.70 41.77 -31.57
C ALA A 386 -14.35 42.78 -32.66
#